data_AF-A0A2D9X0K3-F1
#
_entry.id   AF-A0A2D9X0K3-F1
#
_cell.length_a   1.000
_cell.length_b   1.000
_cell.length_c   1.000
_cell.angle_alpha   90.00
_cell.angle_beta   90.00
_cell.angle_gamma   90.00
#
_symmetry.space_group_name_H-M   'P 1'
#
loop_
_entity.id
_entity.type
_entity.pdbx_description
1 polymer ?
#
loop_
_entity_poly.entity_id
_entity_poly.type
_entity_poly.pdbx_seq_one_letter_code
_entity_poly.pdbx_strand_id
1 'polypeptide(L)'
;MDISNFSRTISKGKWDNHIDFLANESVKNATKEEVHSSLVDYIDRNVSNEKFGVLLSGGVDSSLIARICQLKQYNFRCFCVGIDGSKDIIYAQKVAKSLGLELIVRVYNYNEVEKLLKKAVTILPKPVIEDDNYTEYIVKVTVSAVLLGSLSLGNENIFLSGIGAEELFAGYQRHQKAIDGGGEWRGQPIEDIDKESISGLKRMHNLVYLRDRSISLNLSKSIIAPYLSNNVIIQAMNIDKDQKIDNLNNKKVLRELALDLGIPEEFSYRKKKGAQYGSGFDKAISKLAKLNKLNFKKRYLESLVKSIKE
;
A
#
# COMPACT_ATOMS: atom_id res chain seq x y z
N MET A 1 -2.03 -15.17 14.85
CA MET A 1 -1.06 -14.05 14.76
C MET A 1 -1.73 -12.89 14.02
N ASP A 2 -1.35 -11.64 14.29
CA ASP A 2 -1.84 -10.45 13.58
C ASP A 2 -0.69 -9.86 12.75
N ILE A 3 -0.82 -9.93 11.43
CA ILE A 3 0.14 -9.41 10.44
C ILE A 3 -0.31 -8.08 9.81
N SER A 4 -1.50 -7.62 10.19
CA SER A 4 -2.12 -6.39 9.69
C SER A 4 -1.69 -5.14 10.46
N ASN A 5 -1.12 -5.28 11.67
CA ASN A 5 -0.59 -4.16 12.45
C ASN A 5 0.95 -4.09 12.40
N PHE A 6 1.46 -3.01 11.83
CA PHE A 6 2.88 -2.84 11.50
C PHE A 6 3.74 -2.37 12.68
N SER A 7 3.18 -2.26 13.90
CA SER A 7 3.98 -2.00 15.10
C SER A 7 4.62 -3.25 15.70
N ARG A 8 4.18 -4.45 15.30
CA ARG A 8 4.59 -5.72 15.93
C ARG A 8 5.90 -6.27 15.35
N THR A 9 6.65 -7.04 16.14
CA THR A 9 7.83 -7.76 15.65
C THR A 9 7.42 -9.16 15.19
N ILE A 10 7.69 -9.48 13.93
CA ILE A 10 7.41 -10.78 13.33
C ILE A 10 8.64 -11.18 12.53
N SER A 11 9.09 -12.44 12.66
CA SER A 11 10.19 -12.96 11.85
C SER A 11 9.68 -13.47 10.51
N LYS A 12 10.54 -13.49 9.50
CA LYS A 12 10.21 -13.99 8.16
C LYS A 12 9.64 -15.41 8.17
N GLY A 13 10.24 -16.32 8.94
CA GLY A 13 9.73 -17.69 9.06
C GLY A 13 8.34 -17.77 9.69
N LYS A 14 8.06 -16.98 10.75
CA LYS A 14 6.71 -16.91 11.35
C LYS A 14 5.70 -16.31 10.38
N TRP A 15 6.08 -15.26 9.65
CA TRP A 15 5.26 -14.66 8.62
C TRP A 15 4.87 -15.68 7.55
N ASP A 16 5.85 -16.38 6.98
CA ASP A 16 5.62 -17.33 5.89
C ASP A 16 4.75 -18.50 6.33
N ASN A 17 5.03 -19.09 7.50
CA ASN A 17 4.21 -20.17 8.06
C ASN A 17 2.76 -19.73 8.31
N HIS A 18 2.54 -18.47 8.69
CA HIS A 18 1.20 -17.95 8.90
C HIS A 18 0.47 -17.66 7.60
N ILE A 19 1.16 -17.17 6.57
CA ILE A 19 0.57 -17.06 5.23
C ILE A 19 0.20 -18.45 4.71
N ASP A 20 1.06 -19.46 4.87
CA ASP A 20 0.77 -20.83 4.46
C ASP A 20 -0.41 -21.42 5.24
N PHE A 21 -0.47 -21.17 6.55
CA PHE A 21 -1.62 -21.55 7.38
C PHE A 21 -2.91 -20.93 6.84
N LEU A 22 -2.96 -19.60 6.66
CA LEU A 22 -4.16 -18.91 6.20
C LEU A 22 -4.57 -19.31 4.77
N ALA A 23 -3.61 -19.56 3.88
CA ALA A 23 -3.88 -19.96 2.49
C ALA A 23 -4.45 -21.38 2.38
N ASN A 24 -4.23 -22.23 3.38
CA ASN A 24 -4.76 -23.59 3.43
C ASN A 24 -6.12 -23.69 4.16
N GLU A 25 -6.58 -22.61 4.80
CA GLU A 25 -7.91 -22.56 5.41
C GLU A 25 -8.98 -22.51 4.32
N SER A 26 -9.99 -23.37 4.45
CA SER A 26 -11.12 -23.43 3.52
C SER A 26 -12.38 -22.86 4.17
N VAL A 27 -13.12 -22.06 3.42
CA VAL A 27 -14.45 -21.55 3.82
C VAL A 27 -15.51 -22.03 2.86
N LYS A 28 -16.72 -22.30 3.38
CA LYS A 28 -17.83 -22.87 2.59
C LYS A 28 -18.30 -21.95 1.46
N ASN A 29 -18.36 -20.64 1.73
CA ASN A 29 -18.78 -19.61 0.78
C ASN A 29 -17.82 -18.43 0.91
N ALA A 30 -16.99 -18.21 -0.10
CA ALA A 30 -16.18 -17.00 -0.21
C ALA A 30 -16.81 -16.09 -1.25
N THR A 31 -17.32 -14.94 -0.81
CA THR A 31 -18.00 -13.99 -1.68
C THR A 31 -17.48 -12.57 -1.47
N LYS A 32 -17.84 -11.67 -2.37
CA LYS A 32 -17.59 -10.24 -2.25
C LYS A 32 -18.16 -9.67 -0.93
N GLU A 33 -19.33 -10.13 -0.53
CA GLU A 33 -20.01 -9.72 0.70
C GLU A 33 -19.26 -10.20 1.94
N GLU A 34 -18.69 -11.42 1.92
CA GLU A 34 -17.86 -11.93 3.01
C GLU A 34 -16.52 -11.19 3.13
N VAL A 35 -15.92 -10.78 2.00
CA VAL A 35 -14.76 -9.88 2.00
C VAL A 35 -15.11 -8.53 2.61
N HIS A 36 -16.24 -7.94 2.20
CA HIS A 36 -16.73 -6.70 2.76
C HIS A 36 -16.97 -6.80 4.27
N SER A 37 -17.70 -7.82 4.70
CA SER A 37 -17.99 -8.11 6.10
C SER A 37 -16.70 -8.25 6.91
N SER A 38 -15.72 -9.02 6.40
CA SER A 38 -14.42 -9.20 7.04
C SER A 38 -13.63 -7.90 7.18
N LEU A 39 -13.69 -7.01 6.18
CA LEU A 39 -13.08 -5.68 6.25
C LEU A 39 -13.77 -4.80 7.31
N VAL A 40 -15.11 -4.76 7.31
CA VAL A 40 -15.91 -3.99 8.28
C VAL A 40 -15.60 -4.45 9.70
N ASP A 41 -15.66 -5.76 9.94
CA ASP A 41 -15.39 -6.38 11.24
C ASP A 41 -13.99 -6.06 11.75
N TYR A 42 -12.98 -6.16 10.88
CA TYR A 42 -11.62 -5.86 11.28
C TYR A 42 -11.43 -4.37 11.61
N ILE A 43 -11.98 -3.47 10.80
CA ILE A 43 -11.92 -2.03 11.06
C ILE A 43 -12.64 -1.70 12.38
N ASP A 44 -13.86 -2.19 12.56
CA ASP A 44 -14.68 -1.95 13.77
C ASP A 44 -13.93 -2.35 15.05
N ARG A 45 -13.37 -3.56 15.09
CA ARG A 45 -12.66 -4.06 16.28
C ARG A 45 -11.37 -3.30 16.62
N ASN A 46 -10.73 -2.65 15.63
CA ASN A 46 -9.42 -2.05 15.81
C ASN A 46 -9.43 -0.53 15.97
N VAL A 47 -10.44 0.18 15.45
CA VAL A 47 -10.41 1.65 15.43
C VAL A 47 -11.72 2.35 15.79
N SER A 48 -12.83 1.62 16.06
CA SER A 48 -14.14 2.23 16.34
C SER A 48 -14.17 3.20 17.51
N ASN A 49 -13.32 2.99 18.52
CA ASN A 49 -13.30 3.77 19.77
C ASN A 49 -12.31 4.94 19.78
N GLU A 50 -11.58 5.18 18.69
CA GLU A 50 -10.52 6.19 18.65
C GLU A 50 -10.64 7.09 17.43
N LYS A 51 -9.99 8.26 17.47
CA LYS A 51 -9.78 9.09 16.28
C LYS A 51 -8.60 8.56 15.48
N PHE A 52 -8.81 8.22 14.21
CA PHE A 52 -7.78 7.63 13.36
C PHE A 52 -7.69 8.29 11.97
N GLY A 53 -6.62 7.95 11.25
CA GLY A 53 -6.35 8.42 9.90
C GLY A 53 -6.59 7.34 8.85
N VAL A 54 -6.96 7.74 7.63
CA VAL A 54 -6.97 6.85 6.44
C VAL A 54 -6.04 7.43 5.39
N LEU A 55 -5.05 6.64 4.93
CA LEU A 55 -4.15 7.06 3.84
C LEU A 55 -4.89 6.93 2.50
N LEU A 56 -5.34 8.06 1.95
CA LEU A 56 -6.22 8.11 0.77
C LEU A 56 -5.43 8.51 -0.49
N SER A 57 -5.28 7.59 -1.44
CA SER A 57 -4.60 7.84 -2.72
C SER A 57 -5.55 8.13 -3.89
N GLY A 58 -6.86 8.01 -3.65
CA GLY A 58 -7.89 8.07 -4.69
C GLY A 58 -7.96 6.84 -5.59
N GLY A 59 -7.25 5.76 -5.24
CA GLY A 59 -7.46 4.43 -5.84
C GLY A 59 -8.52 3.63 -5.09
N VAL A 60 -9.03 2.57 -5.74
CA VAL A 60 -10.12 1.71 -5.22
C VAL A 60 -9.84 1.19 -3.80
N ASP A 61 -8.63 0.71 -3.52
CA ASP A 61 -8.29 0.07 -2.23
C ASP A 61 -8.50 1.00 -1.03
N SER A 62 -7.96 2.22 -1.11
CA SER A 62 -8.04 3.22 -0.04
C SER A 62 -9.40 3.91 0.01
N SER A 63 -10.04 4.08 -1.15
CA SER A 63 -11.38 4.67 -1.24
C SER A 63 -12.42 3.74 -0.63
N LEU A 64 -12.26 2.42 -0.81
CA LEU A 64 -13.13 1.42 -0.20
C LEU A 64 -13.02 1.44 1.33
N ILE A 65 -11.81 1.46 1.89
CA ILE A 65 -11.61 1.61 3.34
C ILE A 65 -12.25 2.91 3.86
N ALA A 66 -11.99 4.04 3.20
CA ALA A 66 -12.55 5.33 3.59
C ALA A 66 -14.08 5.33 3.54
N ARG A 67 -14.67 4.70 2.51
CA ARG A 67 -16.12 4.59 2.36
C ARG A 67 -16.75 3.71 3.43
N ILE A 68 -16.13 2.58 3.77
CA ILE A 68 -16.57 1.73 4.90
C ILE A 68 -16.58 2.56 6.19
N CYS A 69 -15.50 3.29 6.48
CA CYS A 69 -15.42 4.11 7.69
C CYS A 69 -16.48 5.23 7.70
N GLN A 70 -16.77 5.82 6.54
CA GLN A 70 -17.77 6.88 6.36
C GLN A 70 -19.19 6.36 6.58
N LEU A 71 -19.55 5.19 6.02
CA LEU A 71 -20.86 4.57 6.21
C LEU A 71 -21.10 4.15 7.66
N LYS A 72 -20.04 3.71 8.34
CA LYS A 72 -20.07 3.37 9.77
C LYS A 72 -19.99 4.58 10.70
N GLN A 73 -19.89 5.80 10.15
CA GLN A 73 -19.83 7.06 10.90
C GLN A 73 -18.70 7.11 11.94
N TYR A 74 -17.56 6.49 11.66
CA TYR A 74 -16.41 6.55 12.55
C TYR A 74 -15.79 7.95 12.61
N ASN A 75 -15.06 8.24 13.69
CA ASN A 75 -14.31 9.48 13.84
C ASN A 75 -12.94 9.36 13.13
N PHE A 76 -12.86 9.74 11.85
CA PHE A 76 -11.62 9.65 11.09
C PHE A 76 -11.41 10.82 10.14
N ARG A 77 -10.15 10.96 9.71
CA ARG A 77 -9.75 11.91 8.66
C ARG A 77 -8.92 11.20 7.60
N CYS A 78 -9.05 11.63 6.35
CA CYS A 78 -8.21 11.15 5.26
C CYS A 78 -6.94 11.99 5.13
N PHE A 79 -5.85 11.36 4.72
CA PHE A 79 -4.55 12.01 4.53
C PHE A 79 -3.97 11.66 3.15
N CYS A 80 -3.51 12.68 2.43
CA CYS A 80 -2.83 12.52 1.16
C CYS A 80 -1.65 13.48 1.03
N VAL A 81 -0.53 12.97 0.49
CA VAL A 81 0.66 13.79 0.22
C VAL A 81 1.17 13.56 -1.19
N GLY A 82 1.84 14.57 -1.71
CA GLY A 82 2.47 14.50 -3.02
C GLY A 82 3.17 15.80 -3.36
N ILE A 83 3.71 15.87 -4.56
CA ILE A 83 4.18 17.12 -5.15
C ILE A 83 3.06 17.79 -5.94
N ASP A 84 3.32 19.02 -6.39
CA ASP A 84 2.38 19.76 -7.24
C ASP A 84 1.99 18.96 -8.49
N GLY A 85 0.71 18.99 -8.84
CA GLY A 85 0.13 18.23 -9.95
C GLY A 85 0.18 16.70 -9.81
N SER A 86 0.48 16.16 -8.62
CA SER A 86 0.51 14.72 -8.42
C SER A 86 -0.86 14.07 -8.55
N LYS A 87 -0.90 12.87 -9.16
CA LYS A 87 -2.17 12.18 -9.45
C LYS A 87 -2.88 11.76 -8.17
N ASP A 88 -2.17 11.39 -7.12
CA ASP A 88 -2.83 10.94 -5.90
C ASP A 88 -3.57 12.09 -5.20
N ILE A 89 -2.97 13.30 -5.13
CA ILE A 89 -3.66 14.48 -4.58
C ILE A 89 -4.92 14.79 -5.38
N ILE A 90 -4.83 14.86 -6.71
CA ILE A 90 -5.96 15.21 -7.59
C ILE A 90 -7.13 14.23 -7.37
N TYR A 91 -6.85 12.93 -7.38
CA TYR A 91 -7.91 11.92 -7.24
C TYR A 91 -8.40 11.79 -5.79
N ALA A 92 -7.53 11.95 -4.79
CA ALA A 92 -7.92 11.97 -3.39
C ALA A 92 -8.89 13.13 -3.11
N GLN A 93 -8.60 14.34 -3.61
CA GLN A 93 -9.50 15.49 -3.48
C GLN A 93 -10.84 15.27 -4.15
N LYS A 94 -10.84 14.71 -5.37
CA LYS A 94 -12.06 14.38 -6.10
C LYS A 94 -12.93 13.35 -5.37
N VAL A 95 -12.36 12.22 -4.93
CA VAL A 95 -13.13 11.18 -4.23
C VAL A 95 -13.58 11.65 -2.84
N ALA A 96 -12.74 12.42 -2.13
CA ALA A 96 -13.12 13.00 -0.84
C ALA A 96 -14.31 13.96 -0.99
N LYS A 97 -14.29 14.83 -2.00
CA LYS A 97 -15.44 15.70 -2.32
C LYS A 97 -16.68 14.88 -2.66
N SER A 98 -16.54 13.84 -3.49
CA SER A 98 -17.67 13.00 -3.90
C SER A 98 -18.31 12.22 -2.76
N LEU A 99 -17.52 11.80 -1.77
CA LEU A 99 -17.96 10.97 -0.65
C LEU A 99 -18.20 11.77 0.65
N GLY A 100 -17.95 13.09 0.63
CA GLY A 100 -18.06 13.94 1.82
C GLY A 100 -17.02 13.62 2.91
N LEU A 101 -15.80 13.27 2.52
CA LEU A 101 -14.71 12.92 3.44
C LEU A 101 -13.90 14.15 3.86
N GLU A 102 -13.56 14.26 5.14
CA GLU A 102 -12.55 15.23 5.59
C GLU A 102 -11.17 14.78 5.10
N LEU A 103 -10.55 15.55 4.20
CA LEU A 103 -9.23 15.24 3.62
C LEU A 103 -8.21 16.31 3.97
N ILE A 104 -7.13 15.89 4.64
CA ILE A 104 -5.93 16.69 4.87
C ILE A 104 -4.92 16.40 3.76
N VAL A 105 -4.56 17.45 3.02
CA VAL A 105 -3.60 17.37 1.91
C VAL A 105 -2.35 18.18 2.23
N ARG A 106 -1.17 17.62 1.94
CA ARG A 106 0.07 18.41 1.85
C ARG A 106 0.78 18.24 0.51
N VAL A 107 0.99 19.38 -0.16
CA VAL A 107 1.85 19.49 -1.33
C VAL A 107 3.26 19.83 -0.86
N TYR A 108 4.23 18.97 -1.17
CA TYR A 108 5.63 19.16 -0.83
C TYR A 108 6.42 19.68 -2.03
N ASN A 109 7.28 20.67 -1.82
CA ASN A 109 8.28 21.06 -2.82
C ASN A 109 9.48 20.10 -2.81
N TYR A 110 10.37 20.19 -3.82
CA TYR A 110 11.49 19.25 -3.95
C TYR A 110 12.47 19.27 -2.77
N ASN A 111 12.69 20.42 -2.14
CA ASN A 111 13.59 20.53 -0.98
C ASN A 111 12.97 19.84 0.25
N GLU A 112 11.66 19.96 0.45
CA GLU A 112 10.98 19.24 1.52
C GLU A 112 10.93 17.73 1.26
N VAL A 113 10.75 17.31 0.00
CA VAL A 113 10.87 15.89 -0.38
C VAL A 113 12.28 15.37 -0.08
N GLU A 114 13.32 16.14 -0.40
CA GLU A 114 14.71 15.76 -0.04
C GLU A 114 14.89 15.58 1.47
N LYS A 115 14.31 16.45 2.30
CA LYS A 115 14.35 16.29 3.77
C LYS A 115 13.67 14.99 4.21
N LEU A 116 12.51 14.65 3.62
CA LEU A 116 11.83 13.38 3.90
C LEU A 116 12.65 12.16 3.43
N LEU A 117 13.30 12.26 2.26
CA LEU A 117 14.18 11.21 1.74
C LEU A 117 15.39 10.99 2.66
N LYS A 118 16.05 12.06 3.11
CA LYS A 118 17.15 11.99 4.08
C LYS A 118 16.70 11.30 5.38
N LYS A 119 15.55 11.72 5.93
CA LYS A 119 14.97 11.07 7.13
C LYS A 119 14.65 9.59 6.88
N ALA A 120 14.08 9.24 5.72
CA ALA A 120 13.79 7.86 5.36
C ALA A 120 15.06 6.99 5.29
N VAL A 121 16.13 7.51 4.68
CA VAL A 121 17.43 6.82 4.61
C VAL A 121 18.03 6.59 6.00
N THR A 122 17.89 7.54 6.93
CA THR A 122 18.36 7.39 8.31
C THR A 122 17.58 6.32 9.08
N ILE A 123 16.28 6.19 8.84
CA ILE A 123 15.41 5.24 9.56
C ILE A 123 15.54 3.81 9.02
N LEU A 124 15.66 3.66 7.70
CA LEU A 124 15.71 2.34 7.08
C LEU A 124 17.06 1.66 7.34
N PRO A 125 17.08 0.33 7.49
CA PRO A 125 18.34 -0.39 7.59
C PRO A 125 19.18 -0.13 6.33
N LYS A 126 20.50 -0.13 6.51
CA LYS A 126 21.45 0.03 5.39
C LYS A 126 21.09 -0.99 4.31
N PRO A 127 20.98 -0.56 3.03
CA PRO A 127 20.70 -1.50 1.97
C PRO A 127 21.88 -2.46 1.83
N VAL A 128 21.59 -3.76 1.87
CA VAL A 128 22.49 -4.77 1.31
C VAL A 128 22.23 -4.79 -0.18
N ILE A 129 23.12 -4.16 -0.96
CA ILE A 129 23.00 -4.07 -2.41
C ILE A 129 23.78 -5.25 -3.00
N GLU A 130 23.04 -6.29 -3.37
CA GLU A 130 23.51 -7.47 -4.09
C GLU A 130 22.71 -7.57 -5.39
N ASP A 131 23.33 -8.03 -6.48
CA ASP A 131 22.69 -8.34 -7.77
C ASP A 131 21.77 -7.24 -8.36
N ASP A 132 22.16 -5.97 -8.21
CA ASP A 132 21.42 -4.78 -8.70
C ASP A 132 19.97 -4.66 -8.20
N ASN A 133 19.68 -5.13 -6.98
CA ASN A 133 18.40 -4.94 -6.26
C ASN A 133 18.04 -3.46 -5.96
N TYR A 134 18.75 -2.52 -6.57
CA TYR A 134 18.69 -1.09 -6.32
C TYR A 134 17.30 -0.49 -6.56
N THR A 135 16.56 -1.04 -7.52
CA THR A 135 15.17 -0.63 -7.78
C THR A 135 14.29 -0.82 -6.53
N GLU A 136 14.50 -1.89 -5.77
CA GLU A 136 13.77 -2.11 -4.52
C GLU A 136 14.11 -1.06 -3.47
N TYR A 137 15.40 -0.71 -3.38
CA TYR A 137 15.85 0.30 -2.44
C TYR A 137 15.25 1.68 -2.75
N ILE A 138 15.22 2.08 -4.04
CA ILE A 138 14.54 3.31 -4.47
C ILE A 138 13.08 3.28 -4.02
N VAL A 139 12.36 2.19 -4.29
CA VAL A 139 10.95 2.07 -3.90
C VAL A 139 10.80 2.17 -2.38
N LYS A 140 11.64 1.47 -1.60
CA LYS A 140 11.60 1.51 -0.14
C LYS A 140 11.80 2.93 0.40
N VAL A 141 12.86 3.61 0.00
CA VAL A 141 13.14 4.98 0.45
C VAL A 141 12.03 5.94 0.04
N THR A 142 11.55 5.84 -1.19
CA THR A 142 10.52 6.77 -1.71
C THR A 142 9.18 6.58 -1.00
N VAL A 143 8.74 5.33 -0.80
CA VAL A 143 7.48 5.05 -0.08
C VAL A 143 7.62 5.45 1.40
N SER A 144 8.77 5.22 2.02
CA SER A 144 9.03 5.69 3.38
C SER A 144 8.94 7.22 3.51
N ALA A 145 9.44 7.97 2.53
CA ALA A 145 9.30 9.42 2.51
C ALA A 145 7.83 9.86 2.39
N VAL A 146 7.03 9.17 1.56
CA VAL A 146 5.57 9.41 1.47
C VAL A 146 4.90 9.14 2.81
N LEU A 147 5.19 8.00 3.46
CA LEU A 147 4.62 7.67 4.77
C LEU A 147 5.03 8.67 5.86
N LEU A 148 6.30 9.06 5.92
CA LEU A 148 6.76 10.09 6.85
C LEU A 148 6.00 11.39 6.66
N GLY A 149 5.82 11.81 5.41
CA GLY A 149 5.05 13.00 5.07
C GLY A 149 3.60 12.89 5.54
N SER A 150 2.90 11.82 5.17
CA SER A 150 1.49 11.62 5.49
C SER A 150 1.21 11.50 6.99
N LEU A 151 1.97 10.63 7.68
CA LEU A 151 1.73 10.32 9.09
C LEU A 151 2.03 11.51 10.01
N SER A 152 2.85 12.44 9.55
CA SER A 152 3.26 13.63 10.31
C SER A 152 2.29 14.83 10.14
N LEU A 153 1.24 14.71 9.33
CA LEU A 153 0.25 15.79 9.12
C LEU A 153 -0.79 15.91 10.23
N GLY A 154 -1.01 14.84 10.99
CA GLY A 154 -2.06 14.74 11.99
C GLY A 154 -1.56 14.20 13.32
N ASN A 155 -2.43 14.27 14.32
CA ASN A 155 -2.14 13.83 15.69
C ASN A 155 -2.72 12.43 15.96
N GLU A 156 -3.30 11.80 14.94
CA GLU A 156 -3.81 10.44 14.98
C GLU A 156 -2.68 9.46 15.30
N ASN A 157 -2.97 8.49 16.16
CA ASN A 157 -2.04 7.43 16.52
C ASN A 157 -2.13 6.24 15.57
N ILE A 158 -3.29 6.03 14.93
CA ILE A 158 -3.56 4.90 14.04
C ILE A 158 -3.86 5.41 12.63
N PHE A 159 -3.28 4.77 11.63
CA PHE A 159 -3.54 5.04 10.21
C PHE A 159 -3.88 3.76 9.45
N LEU A 160 -5.04 3.73 8.81
CA LEU A 160 -5.44 2.65 7.91
C LEU A 160 -4.82 2.84 6.53
N SER A 161 -4.35 1.73 5.94
CA SER A 161 -3.70 1.69 4.63
C SER A 161 -4.30 0.60 3.75
N GLY A 162 -4.34 0.83 2.44
CA GLY A 162 -4.80 -0.14 1.44
C GLY A 162 -3.78 -1.24 1.08
N ILE A 163 -2.73 -1.40 1.89
CA ILE A 163 -1.68 -2.41 1.69
C ILE A 163 -2.28 -3.83 1.73
N GLY A 164 -1.84 -4.72 0.84
CA GLY A 164 -2.29 -6.11 0.76
C GLY A 164 -3.39 -6.35 -0.28
N ALA A 165 -4.15 -5.32 -0.65
CA ALA A 165 -5.21 -5.46 -1.66
C ALA A 165 -4.68 -5.91 -3.02
N GLU A 166 -3.47 -5.48 -3.39
CA GLU A 166 -2.84 -5.84 -4.65
C GLU A 166 -2.48 -7.32 -4.70
N GLU A 167 -1.92 -7.86 -3.61
CA GLU A 167 -1.52 -9.25 -3.48
C GLU A 167 -2.73 -10.19 -3.42
N LEU A 168 -3.83 -9.78 -2.75
CA LEU A 168 -5.00 -10.64 -2.55
C LEU A 168 -6.00 -10.63 -3.71
N PHE A 169 -6.16 -9.49 -4.38
CA PHE A 169 -7.18 -9.30 -5.42
C PHE A 169 -6.54 -9.11 -6.80
N ALA A 170 -5.41 -9.76 -7.04
CA ALA A 170 -4.77 -9.85 -8.36
C ALA A 170 -4.45 -8.48 -9.02
N GLY A 171 -3.97 -7.49 -8.28
CA GLY A 171 -3.83 -6.12 -8.79
C GLY A 171 -2.57 -5.77 -9.60
N TYR A 172 -1.50 -6.57 -9.50
CA TYR A 172 -0.26 -6.38 -10.27
C TYR A 172 -0.29 -6.96 -11.69
N GLN A 173 0.55 -6.41 -12.58
CA GLN A 173 0.77 -6.92 -13.93
C GLN A 173 1.21 -8.40 -13.97
N ARG A 174 1.94 -8.89 -12.95
CA ARG A 174 2.30 -10.31 -12.86
C ARG A 174 1.08 -11.23 -12.74
N HIS A 175 -0.01 -10.76 -12.13
CA HIS A 175 -1.27 -11.52 -12.09
C HIS A 175 -1.99 -11.51 -13.45
N GLN A 176 -1.90 -10.41 -14.20
CA GLN A 176 -2.38 -10.38 -15.58
C GLN A 176 -1.61 -11.37 -16.44
N LYS A 177 -0.27 -11.38 -16.32
CA LYS A 177 0.58 -12.37 -17.00
C LYS A 177 0.22 -13.81 -16.62
N ALA A 178 -0.18 -14.08 -15.38
CA ALA A 178 -0.61 -15.40 -14.95
C ALA A 178 -1.83 -15.92 -15.73
N ILE A 179 -2.73 -15.03 -16.19
CA ILE A 179 -3.86 -15.41 -17.05
C ILE A 179 -3.56 -15.30 -18.55
N ASP A 180 -2.56 -14.51 -18.95
CA ASP A 180 -2.14 -14.32 -20.35
C ASP A 180 -1.13 -15.39 -20.84
N GLY A 181 -0.99 -16.53 -20.15
CA GLY A 181 -0.08 -17.62 -20.54
C GLY A 181 1.31 -17.59 -19.90
N GLY A 182 1.50 -16.80 -18.84
CA GLY A 182 2.68 -16.85 -17.96
C GLY A 182 3.80 -15.87 -18.32
N GLY A 183 5.05 -16.35 -18.19
CA GLY A 183 6.27 -15.57 -18.40
C GLY A 183 7.11 -15.49 -17.14
N GLU A 184 7.93 -14.45 -17.01
CA GLU A 184 8.82 -14.29 -15.86
C GLU A 184 8.62 -12.97 -15.14
N TRP A 185 8.84 -13.01 -13.82
CA TRP A 185 8.95 -11.84 -12.96
C TRP A 185 10.16 -12.00 -12.04
N ARG A 186 11.16 -11.12 -12.22
CA ARG A 186 12.43 -11.16 -11.47
C ARG A 186 13.19 -12.49 -11.60
N GLY A 187 13.22 -13.04 -12.81
CA GLY A 187 13.90 -14.31 -13.10
C GLY A 187 13.24 -15.52 -12.44
N GLN A 188 11.98 -15.41 -12.03
CA GLN A 188 11.15 -16.53 -11.56
C GLN A 188 9.97 -16.69 -12.51
N PRO A 189 9.57 -17.93 -12.84
CA PRO A 189 8.40 -18.18 -13.66
C PRO A 189 7.15 -17.67 -12.93
N ILE A 190 6.25 -17.05 -13.69
CA ILE A 190 4.92 -16.65 -13.23
C ILE A 190 4.03 -17.88 -13.33
N GLU A 191 3.47 -18.28 -12.20
CA GLU A 191 2.55 -19.41 -12.10
C GLU A 191 1.09 -18.92 -12.13
N ASP A 192 0.16 -19.66 -11.52
CA ASP A 192 -1.24 -19.25 -11.40
C ASP A 192 -1.45 -18.10 -10.40
N ILE A 193 -2.66 -17.50 -10.44
CA ILE A 193 -3.04 -16.36 -9.60
C ILE A 193 -2.86 -16.63 -8.11
N ASP A 194 -3.17 -17.84 -7.62
CA ASP A 194 -3.14 -18.12 -6.18
C ASP A 194 -1.70 -18.25 -5.69
N LYS A 195 -0.85 -18.96 -6.45
CA LYS A 195 0.59 -19.03 -6.18
C LYS A 195 1.25 -17.66 -6.23
N GLU A 196 0.86 -16.83 -7.19
CA GLU A 196 1.33 -15.46 -7.29
C GLU A 196 0.85 -14.61 -6.10
N SER A 197 -0.39 -14.81 -5.63
CA SER A 197 -0.93 -14.12 -4.46
C SER A 197 -0.16 -14.50 -3.19
N ILE A 198 0.01 -15.81 -2.93
CA ILE A 198 0.74 -16.36 -1.78
C ILE A 198 2.20 -15.89 -1.81
N SER A 199 2.88 -16.03 -2.95
CA SER A 199 4.26 -15.57 -3.11
C SER A 199 4.37 -14.05 -2.92
N GLY A 200 3.36 -13.29 -3.37
CA GLY A 200 3.21 -11.86 -3.10
C GLY A 200 3.19 -11.56 -1.61
N LEU A 201 2.25 -12.17 -0.88
CA LEU A 201 2.09 -12.02 0.56
C LEU A 201 3.37 -12.38 1.32
N LYS A 202 4.04 -13.48 0.95
CA LYS A 202 5.33 -13.86 1.55
C LYS A 202 6.41 -12.78 1.32
N ARG A 203 6.51 -12.23 0.10
CA ARG A 203 7.48 -11.17 -0.22
C ARG A 203 7.19 -9.86 0.52
N MET A 204 5.94 -9.58 0.87
CA MET A 204 5.57 -8.34 1.59
C MET A 204 6.33 -8.16 2.90
N HIS A 205 6.70 -9.24 3.59
CA HIS A 205 7.50 -9.14 4.82
C HIS A 205 8.74 -8.26 4.61
N ASN A 206 9.56 -8.59 3.62
CA ASN A 206 10.84 -7.91 3.36
C ASN A 206 10.69 -6.59 2.58
N LEU A 207 9.63 -6.47 1.77
CA LEU A 207 9.43 -5.33 0.88
C LEU A 207 8.61 -4.20 1.49
N VAL A 208 7.65 -4.55 2.35
CA VAL A 208 6.60 -3.65 2.84
C VAL A 208 6.58 -3.65 4.37
N TYR A 209 6.42 -4.80 5.02
CA TYR A 209 6.24 -4.88 6.47
C TYR A 209 7.40 -4.27 7.25
N LEU A 210 8.64 -4.72 6.99
CA LEU A 210 9.82 -4.19 7.69
C LEU A 210 10.02 -2.69 7.47
N ARG A 211 9.78 -2.20 6.24
CA ARG A 211 9.91 -0.79 5.87
C ARG A 211 8.90 0.07 6.65
N ASP A 212 7.63 -0.30 6.58
CA ASP A 212 6.54 0.49 7.15
C ASP A 212 6.55 0.42 8.68
N ARG A 213 6.98 -0.73 9.24
CA ARG A 213 7.27 -0.86 10.67
C ARG A 213 8.34 0.12 11.15
N SER A 214 9.46 0.25 10.44
CA SER A 214 10.51 1.20 10.85
C SER A 214 10.00 2.64 10.88
N ILE A 215 9.14 3.02 9.92
CA ILE A 215 8.51 4.35 9.91
C ILE A 215 7.49 4.50 11.04
N SER A 216 6.64 3.49 11.25
CA SER A 216 5.65 3.41 12.32
C SER A 216 6.31 3.62 13.70
N LEU A 217 7.38 2.89 13.99
CA LEU A 217 8.11 3.02 15.25
C LEU A 217 8.82 4.37 15.40
N ASN A 218 9.42 4.89 14.32
CA ASN A 218 10.10 6.19 14.37
C ASN A 218 9.15 7.35 14.71
N LEU A 219 7.89 7.26 14.27
CA LEU A 219 6.88 8.28 14.53
C LEU A 219 5.97 7.96 15.72
N SER A 220 6.18 6.83 16.41
CA SER A 220 5.29 6.33 17.47
C SER A 220 3.81 6.26 17.04
N LYS A 221 3.56 5.87 15.79
CA LYS A 221 2.22 5.75 15.18
C LYS A 221 2.04 4.36 14.59
N SER A 222 0.86 3.77 14.71
CA SER A 222 0.51 2.47 14.14
C SER A 222 -0.02 2.61 12.71
N ILE A 223 0.54 1.81 11.80
CA ILE A 223 -0.04 1.59 10.48
C ILE A 223 -0.77 0.25 10.52
N ILE A 224 -2.04 0.27 10.12
CA ILE A 224 -2.89 -0.91 10.06
C ILE A 224 -3.32 -1.13 8.60
N ALA A 225 -3.24 -2.38 8.14
CA ALA A 225 -3.64 -2.79 6.80
C ALA A 225 -4.83 -3.77 6.88
N PRO A 226 -6.08 -3.30 6.78
CA PRO A 226 -7.27 -4.15 6.92
C PRO A 226 -7.30 -5.35 5.97
N TYR A 227 -6.78 -5.19 4.75
CA TYR A 227 -6.68 -6.28 3.78
C TYR A 227 -5.78 -7.43 4.25
N LEU A 228 -4.80 -7.18 5.13
CA LEU A 228 -3.94 -8.22 5.68
C LEU A 228 -4.51 -8.88 6.93
N SER A 229 -5.77 -8.60 7.30
CA SER A 229 -6.42 -9.32 8.38
C SER A 229 -6.65 -10.78 8.00
N ASN A 230 -6.58 -11.69 8.98
CA ASN A 230 -6.67 -13.13 8.72
C ASN A 230 -7.94 -13.50 7.97
N ASN A 231 -9.10 -12.97 8.37
CA ASN A 231 -10.37 -13.27 7.71
C ASN A 231 -10.41 -12.74 6.27
N VAL A 232 -9.89 -11.53 6.01
CA VAL A 232 -9.85 -11.01 4.62
C VAL A 232 -8.91 -11.85 3.75
N ILE A 233 -7.78 -12.30 4.28
CA ILE A 233 -6.88 -13.21 3.55
C ILE A 233 -7.58 -14.53 3.25
N ILE A 234 -8.20 -15.17 4.25
CA ILE A 234 -8.91 -16.45 4.08
C ILE A 234 -10.01 -16.31 3.02
N GLN A 235 -10.85 -15.27 3.13
CA GLN A 235 -11.91 -15.02 2.16
C GLN A 235 -11.35 -14.77 0.76
N ALA A 236 -10.34 -13.90 0.62
CA ALA A 236 -9.72 -13.62 -0.67
C ALA A 236 -9.06 -14.86 -1.28
N MET A 237 -8.41 -15.73 -0.49
CA MET A 237 -7.79 -16.94 -1.01
C MET A 237 -8.80 -17.99 -1.49
N ASN A 238 -10.03 -17.98 -0.97
CA ASN A 238 -11.10 -18.89 -1.38
C ASN A 238 -12.04 -18.32 -2.47
N ILE A 239 -11.91 -17.04 -2.84
CA ILE A 239 -12.66 -16.44 -3.95
C ILE A 239 -12.20 -16.99 -5.30
N ASP A 240 -13.16 -17.24 -6.20
CA ASP A 240 -12.90 -17.69 -7.57
C ASP A 240 -11.99 -16.73 -8.35
N LYS A 241 -11.09 -17.30 -9.14
CA LYS A 241 -10.08 -16.54 -9.92
C LYS A 241 -10.71 -15.49 -10.84
N ASP A 242 -11.81 -15.84 -11.50
CA ASP A 242 -12.54 -14.99 -12.44
C ASP A 242 -13.28 -13.81 -11.77
N GLN A 243 -13.43 -13.87 -10.44
CA GLN A 243 -13.92 -12.76 -9.62
C GLN A 243 -12.78 -11.83 -9.16
N LYS A 244 -11.52 -12.29 -9.18
CA LYS A 244 -10.35 -11.46 -8.85
C LYS A 244 -9.86 -10.67 -10.06
N ILE A 245 -9.77 -11.32 -11.23
CA ILE A 245 -9.20 -10.75 -12.45
C ILE A 245 -9.79 -11.37 -13.71
N ASP A 246 -9.96 -10.54 -14.74
CA ASP A 246 -10.24 -10.96 -16.12
C ASP A 246 -9.38 -10.15 -17.11
N ASN A 247 -9.56 -10.37 -18.41
CA ASN A 247 -8.79 -9.69 -19.47
C ASN A 247 -8.93 -8.16 -19.48
N LEU A 248 -9.95 -7.61 -18.82
CA LEU A 248 -10.25 -6.18 -18.81
C LEU A 248 -9.92 -5.54 -17.46
N ASN A 249 -10.14 -6.27 -16.37
CA ASN A 249 -10.16 -5.74 -15.02
C ASN A 249 -9.36 -6.60 -14.05
N ASN A 250 -8.39 -5.97 -13.40
CA ASN A 250 -7.82 -6.48 -12.15
C ASN A 250 -8.65 -6.01 -10.95
N LYS A 251 -8.51 -6.68 -9.80
CA LYS A 251 -9.21 -6.36 -8.56
C LYS A 251 -10.73 -6.31 -8.71
N LYS A 252 -11.27 -7.12 -9.62
CA LYS A 252 -12.67 -7.01 -10.06
C LYS A 252 -13.65 -7.00 -8.89
N VAL A 253 -13.51 -7.94 -7.94
CA VAL A 253 -14.29 -7.97 -6.70
C VAL A 253 -14.26 -6.66 -5.90
N LEU A 254 -13.11 -5.99 -5.80
CA LEU A 254 -13.00 -4.72 -5.07
C LEU A 254 -13.62 -3.56 -5.85
N ARG A 255 -13.55 -3.60 -7.18
CA ARG A 255 -14.18 -2.58 -8.05
C ARG A 255 -15.69 -2.69 -8.00
N GLU A 256 -16.23 -3.90 -8.08
CA GLU A 256 -17.65 -4.17 -7.91
C GLU A 256 -18.13 -3.73 -6.52
N LEU A 257 -17.40 -4.10 -5.46
CA LEU A 257 -17.74 -3.69 -4.11
C LEU A 257 -17.70 -2.17 -3.93
N ALA A 258 -16.74 -1.50 -4.57
CA ALA A 258 -16.67 -0.04 -4.57
C ALA A 258 -17.92 0.59 -5.21
N LEU A 259 -18.40 0.04 -6.33
CA LEU A 259 -19.63 0.51 -6.98
C LEU A 259 -20.86 0.26 -6.10
N ASP A 260 -20.97 -0.93 -5.50
CA ASP A 260 -22.10 -1.29 -4.63
C ASP A 260 -22.22 -0.34 -3.43
N LEU A 261 -21.07 0.12 -2.91
CA LEU A 261 -21.02 1.10 -1.83
C LEU A 261 -21.17 2.55 -2.31
N GLY A 262 -21.40 2.79 -3.60
CA GLY A 262 -21.63 4.11 -4.18
C GLY A 262 -20.37 4.93 -4.43
N ILE A 263 -19.20 4.29 -4.56
CA ILE A 263 -17.98 4.96 -5.04
C ILE A 263 -18.08 5.12 -6.57
N PRO A 264 -17.97 6.35 -7.11
CA PRO A 264 -18.11 6.56 -8.56
C PRO A 264 -17.12 5.77 -9.40
N GLU A 265 -17.56 5.37 -10.61
CA GLU A 265 -16.77 4.61 -11.59
C GLU A 265 -15.39 5.23 -11.86
N GLU A 266 -15.28 6.56 -11.88
CA GLU A 266 -14.01 7.29 -12.08
C GLU A 266 -12.91 6.82 -11.09
N PHE A 267 -13.29 6.48 -9.85
CA PHE A 267 -12.38 6.02 -8.80
C PHE A 267 -12.34 4.50 -8.73
N SER A 268 -13.50 3.84 -8.87
CA SER A 268 -13.64 2.38 -8.83
C SER A 268 -12.85 1.70 -9.95
N TYR A 269 -12.81 2.30 -11.16
CA TYR A 269 -12.05 1.79 -12.32
C TYR A 269 -10.72 2.53 -12.57
N ARG A 270 -10.28 3.40 -11.64
CA ARG A 270 -8.98 4.05 -11.77
C ARG A 270 -7.86 3.01 -11.87
N LYS A 271 -6.97 3.18 -12.85
CA LYS A 271 -5.79 2.34 -13.01
C LYS A 271 -4.84 2.50 -11.81
N LYS A 272 -4.27 1.37 -11.39
CA LYS A 272 -3.28 1.27 -10.31
C LYS A 272 -2.11 2.23 -10.52
N LYS A 273 -1.65 2.83 -9.42
CA LYS A 273 -0.37 3.54 -9.37
C LYS A 273 0.26 3.37 -7.98
N GLY A 274 1.51 2.93 -7.92
CA GLY A 274 2.22 2.79 -6.64
C GLY A 274 2.45 4.15 -5.98
N ALA A 275 2.46 4.20 -4.65
CA ALA A 275 2.52 5.43 -3.86
C ALA A 275 3.71 6.34 -4.26
N GLN A 276 4.87 5.77 -4.60
CA GLN A 276 6.05 6.51 -5.05
C GLN A 276 5.80 7.28 -6.36
N TYR A 277 5.01 6.71 -7.27
CA TYR A 277 4.69 7.32 -8.56
C TYR A 277 3.47 8.22 -8.44
N GLY A 278 2.47 7.81 -7.66
CA GLY A 278 1.19 8.48 -7.46
C GLY A 278 1.35 9.85 -6.80
N SER A 279 2.10 9.90 -5.70
CA SER A 279 2.56 11.13 -5.01
C SER A 279 3.52 11.99 -5.83
N GLY A 280 4.19 11.40 -6.83
CA GLY A 280 5.21 12.06 -7.64
C GLY A 280 6.58 12.20 -6.94
N PHE A 281 6.78 11.60 -5.76
CA PHE A 281 8.08 11.63 -5.07
C PHE A 281 9.18 10.95 -5.89
N ASP A 282 8.85 9.90 -6.66
CA ASP A 282 9.77 9.28 -7.62
C ASP A 282 10.28 10.28 -8.68
N LYS A 283 9.39 11.18 -9.15
CA LYS A 283 9.76 12.27 -10.08
C LYS A 283 10.62 13.33 -9.39
N ALA A 284 10.35 13.62 -8.12
CA ALA A 284 11.16 14.54 -7.33
C ALA A 284 12.61 14.04 -7.20
N ILE A 285 12.82 12.73 -6.95
CA ILE A 285 14.18 12.13 -6.94
C ILE A 285 14.87 12.35 -8.30
N SER A 286 14.17 12.17 -9.42
CA SER A 286 14.74 12.46 -10.73
C SER A 286 15.15 13.92 -10.91
N LYS A 287 14.40 14.88 -10.37
CA LYS A 287 14.78 16.31 -10.43
C LYS A 287 15.94 16.62 -9.50
N LEU A 288 15.92 16.10 -8.27
CA LEU A 288 16.99 16.27 -7.31
C LEU A 288 18.32 15.69 -7.83
N ALA A 289 18.29 14.53 -8.49
CA ALA A 289 19.46 13.96 -9.15
C ALA A 289 20.05 14.92 -10.19
N LYS A 290 19.21 15.49 -11.07
CA LYS A 290 19.65 16.47 -12.08
C LYS A 290 20.22 17.75 -11.46
N LEU A 291 19.58 18.28 -10.42
CA LEU A 291 20.06 19.47 -9.69
C LEU A 291 21.43 19.23 -9.05
N ASN A 292 21.71 18.00 -8.63
CA ASN A 292 23.00 17.58 -8.07
C ASN A 292 23.99 17.07 -9.14
N LYS A 293 23.72 17.30 -10.43
CA LYS A 293 24.57 16.86 -11.56
C LYS A 293 24.80 15.34 -11.59
N LEU A 294 23.81 14.55 -11.17
CA LEU A 294 23.82 13.09 -11.19
C LEU A 294 22.88 12.54 -12.26
N ASN A 295 23.35 11.56 -13.03
CA ASN A 295 22.63 11.01 -14.18
C ASN A 295 21.52 10.01 -13.80
N PHE A 296 21.58 9.44 -12.59
CA PHE A 296 20.65 8.38 -12.16
C PHE A 296 20.13 8.62 -10.75
N LYS A 297 18.87 8.25 -10.51
CA LYS A 297 18.25 8.20 -9.17
C LYS A 297 19.13 7.41 -8.19
N LYS A 298 19.76 6.34 -8.70
CA LYS A 298 20.71 5.51 -7.97
C LYS A 298 21.87 6.30 -7.38
N ARG A 299 22.54 7.09 -8.20
CA ARG A 299 23.67 7.90 -7.72
C ARG A 299 23.23 8.92 -6.68
N TYR A 300 22.03 9.48 -6.84
CA TYR A 300 21.52 10.46 -5.88
C TYR A 300 21.14 9.85 -4.53
N LEU A 301 20.43 8.71 -4.50
CA LEU A 301 20.15 8.07 -3.22
C LEU A 301 21.43 7.51 -2.56
N GLU A 302 22.41 7.04 -3.34
CA GLU A 302 23.75 6.70 -2.83
C GLU A 302 24.44 7.89 -2.16
N SER A 303 24.35 9.10 -2.73
CA SER A 303 24.95 10.29 -2.13
C SER A 303 24.26 10.68 -0.82
N LEU A 304 22.93 10.51 -0.71
CA LEU A 304 22.22 10.72 0.56
C LEU A 304 22.70 9.75 1.64
N VAL A 305 22.85 8.47 1.31
CA VAL A 305 23.37 7.44 2.23
C VAL A 305 24.79 7.78 2.70
N LYS A 306 25.64 8.29 1.82
CA LYS A 306 27.01 8.72 2.16
C LYS A 306 27.02 9.94 3.09
N SER A 307 26.19 10.95 2.80
CA SER A 307 26.14 12.20 3.59
C SER A 307 25.69 12.04 5.05
N ILE A 308 25.02 10.93 5.39
CA ILE A 308 24.60 10.62 6.77
C ILE A 308 25.75 9.94 7.56
N LYS A 309 26.82 9.52 6.88
CA LYS A 309 27.98 8.85 7.48
C LYS A 309 29.10 9.82 7.88
N GLU A 310 29.02 11.08 7.46
CA GLU A 310 29.89 12.20 7.85
C GLU A 310 29.22 12.99 8.98
#